data_AF-A0A4X1T7X7-F1
#
_entry.id   AF-A0A4X1T7X7-F1
#
_cell.length_a   1.000
_cell.length_b   1.000
_cell.length_c   1.000
_cell.angle_alpha   90.00
_cell.angle_beta   90.00
_cell.angle_gamma   90.00
#
_symmetry.space_group_name_H-M   'P 1'
#
loop_
_entity.id
_entity.type
_entity.pdbx_description
1 polymer ?
#
loop_
_entity_poly.entity_id
_entity_poly.type
_entity_poly.pdbx_seq_one_letter_code
_entity_poly.pdbx_strand_id
1 'polypeptide(L)'
;MELPTPGEVRMSQAIQPAHTNSRGELSAGQLLKWIDATACLAAEKHAGVSCVTASVDDIQFEETARLGQVITIKAKVTRAFSTSMEIIIKVTVQDMCTGTEKLVSVAFSTFVAKPVGKEKIHLKPVTLLTEQDHVEHNLASERRKVRLQHENTFKNLMKESGTFDGSICDEEEGTVSTRGTFVQSIELVLPPHANHHGNTFGGQIMAWMETVATISASRLCRAHPFLKSVDMFKFRGPSTVGDRLVFNAIVNNTFQTCVEVGVRVEAFDCQEWSEGRGRHINSAFLIYNAVDDKEDPVTFPRIKPMSKDDFRRYRGAIARRRIRLGRKYIISHKEEVPLCIHWDIGNQVSLSNGNVEALKNLAAKSGWELTSAVEKIKIYTLEEHDILSVWVKKRAERPAHLAYHLLSDFTKRPLWDSHCMSCEVIDWINEDDQIYHITCPPMNDDKPKDLVVLVSRRRPLKDGHTYTVAVKSVTLPSVPPSSQYVRSEIVCAGFLIHAVDSNSCTVSLRKHQQINLLL
;
A
#
# COMPACT_ATOMS: atom_id res chain seq x y z
N MET A 1 -13.49 -31.56 15.73
CA MET A 1 -13.95 -30.20 16.07
C MET A 1 -12.94 -29.62 17.04
N GLU A 2 -12.12 -28.66 16.59
CA GLU A 2 -11.31 -27.87 17.52
C GLU A 2 -12.24 -27.05 18.43
N LEU A 3 -12.04 -27.15 19.75
CA LEU A 3 -12.72 -26.29 20.72
C LEU A 3 -12.36 -24.83 20.42
N PRO A 4 -13.33 -23.88 20.40
CA PRO A 4 -13.02 -22.48 20.19
C PRO A 4 -12.05 -22.00 21.27
N THR A 5 -10.98 -21.32 20.87
CA THR A 5 -10.05 -20.75 21.85
C THR A 5 -10.81 -19.78 22.78
N PRO A 6 -10.49 -19.77 24.09
CA PRO A 6 -11.15 -18.86 25.03
C PRO A 6 -11.08 -17.41 24.53
N GLY A 7 -12.24 -16.76 24.40
CA GLY A 7 -12.34 -15.36 23.94
C GLY A 7 -12.55 -15.16 22.44
N GLU A 8 -12.49 -16.20 21.61
CA GLU A 8 -12.82 -16.10 20.18
C GLU A 8 -14.35 -16.04 19.95
N VAL A 9 -14.76 -15.31 18.93
CA VAL A 9 -16.11 -15.30 18.38
C VAL A 9 -16.05 -15.75 16.92
N ARG A 10 -16.93 -16.66 16.54
CA ARG A 10 -17.01 -17.21 15.18
C ARG A 10 -18.40 -16.98 14.62
N MET A 11 -18.47 -16.41 13.42
CA MET A 11 -19.67 -16.30 12.60
C MET A 11 -19.49 -17.10 11.32
N SER A 12 -20.49 -17.88 10.92
CA SER A 12 -20.52 -18.55 9.62
C SER A 12 -21.79 -18.16 8.87
N GLN A 13 -21.65 -17.76 7.61
CA GLN A 13 -22.75 -17.30 6.76
C GLN A 13 -22.68 -18.00 5.42
N ALA A 14 -23.77 -18.65 5.03
CA ALA A 14 -23.93 -19.12 3.66
C ALA A 14 -24.24 -17.92 2.76
N ILE A 15 -23.56 -17.82 1.61
CA ILE A 15 -23.79 -16.75 0.67
C ILE A 15 -25.08 -17.06 -0.09
N GLN A 16 -26.06 -16.19 0.09
CA GLN A 16 -27.39 -16.27 -0.51
C GLN A 16 -27.53 -15.22 -1.61
N PRO A 17 -28.53 -15.33 -2.51
CA PRO A 17 -28.74 -14.35 -3.57
C PRO A 17 -28.92 -12.91 -3.05
N ALA A 18 -29.51 -12.75 -1.86
CA ALA A 18 -29.67 -11.45 -1.21
C ALA A 18 -28.35 -10.78 -0.79
N HIS A 19 -27.24 -11.54 -0.76
CA HIS A 19 -25.91 -11.06 -0.37
C HIS A 19 -25.04 -10.76 -1.59
N THR A 20 -25.47 -11.09 -2.80
CA THR A 20 -24.63 -11.07 -3.99
C THR A 20 -24.96 -9.91 -4.93
N ASN A 21 -23.95 -9.51 -5.72
CA ASN A 21 -24.11 -8.62 -6.85
C ASN A 21 -24.73 -9.34 -8.06
N SER A 22 -24.88 -8.63 -9.18
CA SER A 22 -25.45 -9.19 -10.43
C SER A 22 -24.65 -10.33 -11.05
N ARG A 23 -23.40 -10.55 -10.63
CA ARG A 23 -22.54 -11.68 -11.07
C ARG A 23 -22.55 -12.85 -10.09
N GLY A 24 -23.37 -12.80 -9.04
CA GLY A 24 -23.41 -13.84 -8.01
C GLY A 24 -22.19 -13.81 -7.07
N GLU A 25 -21.44 -12.70 -7.03
CA GLU A 25 -20.33 -12.49 -6.11
C GLU A 25 -20.81 -11.77 -4.85
N LEU A 26 -20.26 -12.11 -3.69
CA LEU A 26 -20.59 -11.47 -2.42
C LEU A 26 -20.31 -9.97 -2.47
N SER A 27 -21.30 -9.15 -2.08
CA SER A 27 -21.09 -7.71 -1.89
C SER A 27 -20.01 -7.48 -0.84
N ALA A 28 -18.99 -6.71 -1.19
CA ALA A 28 -17.92 -6.38 -0.27
C ALA A 28 -18.42 -5.54 0.92
N GLY A 29 -19.42 -4.68 0.72
CA GLY A 29 -20.12 -3.97 1.78
C GLY A 29 -20.80 -4.91 2.78
N GLN A 30 -21.46 -5.97 2.28
CA GLN A 30 -22.05 -6.99 3.15
C GLN A 30 -20.98 -7.74 3.96
N LEU A 31 -19.85 -8.06 3.34
CA LEU A 31 -18.73 -8.69 4.05
C LEU A 31 -18.16 -7.77 5.14
N LEU A 32 -17.95 -6.49 4.85
CA LEU A 32 -17.49 -5.50 5.84
C LEU A 32 -18.45 -5.36 7.03
N LYS A 33 -19.76 -5.43 6.77
CA LYS A 33 -20.78 -5.45 7.82
C LYS A 33 -20.67 -6.68 8.73
N TRP A 34 -20.47 -7.87 8.17
CA TRP A 34 -20.28 -9.09 8.96
C TRP A 34 -18.94 -9.11 9.73
N ILE A 35 -17.87 -8.60 9.12
CA ILE A 35 -16.56 -8.41 9.77
C ILE A 35 -16.72 -7.56 11.03
N ASP A 36 -17.35 -6.39 10.90
CA ASP A 36 -17.56 -5.46 12.02
C ASP A 36 -18.48 -6.04 13.09
N ALA A 37 -19.59 -6.70 12.70
CA ALA A 37 -20.50 -7.32 13.64
C ALA A 37 -19.80 -8.42 14.47
N THR A 38 -18.99 -9.26 13.82
CA THR A 38 -18.23 -10.33 14.52
C THR A 38 -17.17 -9.73 15.45
N ALA A 39 -16.47 -8.68 15.00
CA ALA A 39 -15.49 -7.97 15.81
C ALA A 39 -16.12 -7.25 17.01
N CYS A 40 -17.29 -6.64 16.82
CA CYS A 40 -18.06 -5.99 17.87
C CYS A 40 -18.46 -6.99 18.95
N LEU A 41 -18.98 -8.16 18.57
CA LEU A 41 -19.33 -9.22 19.52
C LEU A 41 -18.11 -9.73 20.30
N ALA A 42 -16.93 -9.84 19.67
CA ALA A 42 -15.70 -10.18 20.37
C ALA A 42 -15.29 -9.10 21.38
N ALA A 43 -15.44 -7.83 21.01
CA ALA A 43 -15.16 -6.69 21.89
C ALA A 43 -16.13 -6.64 23.08
N GLU A 44 -17.44 -6.78 22.84
CA GLU A 44 -18.48 -6.78 23.87
C GLU A 44 -18.33 -7.99 24.81
N LYS A 45 -17.96 -9.16 24.29
CA LYS A 45 -17.66 -10.36 25.10
C LYS A 45 -16.49 -10.13 26.07
N HIS A 46 -15.49 -9.35 25.67
CA HIS A 46 -14.35 -9.01 26.53
C HIS A 46 -14.65 -7.85 27.50
N ALA A 47 -15.38 -6.83 27.03
CA ALA A 47 -15.67 -5.63 27.80
C ALA A 47 -16.81 -5.80 28.81
N GLY A 48 -17.78 -6.68 28.53
CA GLY A 48 -19.02 -6.82 29.29
C GLY A 48 -19.99 -5.64 29.15
N VAL A 49 -19.74 -4.72 28.23
CA VAL A 49 -20.58 -3.56 27.91
C VAL A 49 -20.61 -3.34 26.39
N SER A 50 -21.48 -2.46 25.91
CA SER A 50 -21.55 -2.18 24.49
C SER A 50 -20.29 -1.51 23.95
N CYS A 51 -19.91 -1.88 22.74
CA CYS A 51 -18.72 -1.37 22.06
C CYS A 51 -19.09 -0.70 20.74
N VAL A 52 -18.30 0.30 20.33
CA VAL A 52 -18.44 0.96 19.03
C VAL A 52 -17.12 0.94 18.26
N THR A 53 -17.22 0.86 16.95
CA THR A 53 -16.06 0.85 16.05
C THR A 53 -15.39 2.23 16.06
N ALA A 54 -14.10 2.28 16.40
CA ALA A 54 -13.33 3.53 16.45
C ALA A 54 -12.47 3.71 15.20
N SER A 55 -11.82 2.64 14.74
CA SER A 55 -11.04 2.64 13.51
C SER A 55 -10.94 1.24 12.92
N VAL A 56 -10.70 1.19 11.62
CA VAL A 56 -10.47 -0.03 10.86
C VAL A 56 -9.14 0.13 10.15
N ASP A 57 -8.28 -0.87 10.22
CA ASP A 57 -6.96 -0.88 9.56
C ASP A 57 -7.10 -1.13 8.06
N ASP A 58 -5.98 -1.19 7.34
CA ASP A 58 -5.99 -1.58 5.93
C ASP A 58 -6.58 -3.00 5.80
N ILE A 59 -7.66 -3.13 5.03
CA ILE A 59 -8.29 -4.43 4.70
C ILE A 59 -7.99 -4.73 3.25
N GLN A 60 -7.39 -5.89 2.97
CA GLN A 60 -7.18 -6.40 1.63
C GLN A 60 -8.02 -7.67 1.42
N PHE A 61 -8.62 -7.79 0.25
CA PHE A 61 -9.40 -8.95 -0.17
C PHE A 61 -8.58 -9.73 -1.21
N GLU A 62 -8.17 -10.94 -0.85
CA GLU A 62 -7.37 -11.82 -1.72
C GLU A 62 -8.26 -12.64 -2.66
N GLU A 63 -9.50 -12.92 -2.24
CA GLU A 63 -10.44 -13.77 -2.96
C GLU A 63 -11.85 -13.16 -2.94
N THR A 64 -12.58 -13.30 -4.05
CA THR A 64 -13.99 -12.89 -4.15
C THR A 64 -14.89 -14.10 -3.93
N ALA A 65 -15.63 -14.10 -2.82
CA ALA A 65 -16.55 -15.19 -2.50
C ALA A 65 -17.81 -15.16 -3.37
N ARG A 66 -18.35 -16.34 -3.70
CA ARG A 66 -19.46 -16.52 -4.64
C ARG A 66 -20.69 -17.19 -4.00
N LEU A 67 -21.84 -17.04 -4.66
CA LEU A 67 -23.10 -17.67 -4.29
C LEU A 67 -22.93 -19.17 -4.01
N GLY A 68 -23.51 -19.65 -2.90
CA GLY A 68 -23.44 -21.06 -2.49
C GLY A 68 -22.20 -21.44 -1.68
N GLN A 69 -21.18 -20.60 -1.63
CA GLN A 69 -20.05 -20.78 -0.72
C GLN A 69 -20.39 -20.33 0.71
N VAL A 70 -19.60 -20.78 1.68
CA VAL A 70 -19.77 -20.43 3.10
C VAL A 70 -18.59 -19.57 3.54
N ILE A 71 -18.88 -18.38 4.07
CA ILE A 71 -17.89 -17.51 4.70
C ILE A 71 -17.84 -17.83 6.19
N THR A 72 -16.63 -17.99 6.73
CA THR A 72 -16.37 -18.09 8.16
C THR A 72 -15.50 -16.93 8.61
N ILE A 73 -15.97 -16.17 9.59
CA ILE A 73 -15.29 -15.03 10.19
C ILE A 73 -14.97 -15.39 11.63
N LYS A 74 -13.68 -15.35 11.96
CA LYS A 74 -13.17 -15.53 13.32
C LYS A 74 -12.63 -14.21 13.82
N ALA A 75 -13.10 -13.74 14.97
CA ALA A 75 -12.63 -12.53 15.61
C ALA A 75 -12.12 -12.83 17.03
N LYS A 76 -10.98 -12.24 17.39
CA LYS A 76 -10.35 -12.39 18.71
C LYS A 76 -9.75 -11.07 19.16
N VAL A 77 -9.94 -10.72 20.43
CA VAL A 77 -9.27 -9.56 21.04
C VAL A 77 -7.79 -9.89 21.20
N THR A 78 -6.91 -9.16 20.52
CA THR A 78 -5.45 -9.32 20.63
C THR A 78 -4.91 -8.56 21.83
N ARG A 79 -5.45 -7.37 22.09
CA ARG A 79 -5.03 -6.52 23.21
C ARG A 79 -6.12 -5.57 23.65
N ALA A 80 -6.32 -5.50 24.96
CA ALA A 80 -7.09 -4.46 25.62
C ALA A 80 -6.15 -3.37 26.15
N PHE A 81 -6.51 -2.11 25.92
CA PHE A 81 -5.83 -0.94 26.45
C PHE A 81 -6.67 -0.36 27.62
N SER A 82 -6.78 0.97 27.73
CA SER A 82 -7.60 1.59 28.77
C SER A 82 -9.10 1.45 28.47
N THR A 83 -9.56 2.10 27.40
CA THR A 83 -10.97 2.10 26.96
C THR A 83 -11.16 1.48 25.57
N SER A 84 -10.05 1.24 24.87
CA SER A 84 -10.03 0.67 23.53
C SER A 84 -9.42 -0.73 23.53
N MET A 85 -9.77 -1.53 22.54
CA MET A 85 -9.17 -2.83 22.31
C MET A 85 -8.97 -3.08 20.82
N GLU A 86 -7.89 -3.80 20.49
CA GLU A 86 -7.63 -4.28 19.14
C GLU A 86 -8.20 -5.68 18.98
N ILE A 87 -8.86 -5.91 17.85
CA ILE A 87 -9.43 -7.20 17.46
C ILE A 87 -8.80 -7.60 16.13
N ILE A 88 -8.25 -8.81 16.07
CA ILE A 88 -7.85 -9.47 14.82
C ILE A 88 -9.05 -10.23 14.27
N ILE A 89 -9.25 -10.11 12.96
CA ILE A 89 -10.33 -10.77 12.23
C ILE A 89 -9.71 -11.57 11.09
N LYS A 90 -10.06 -12.85 11.01
CA LYS A 90 -9.69 -13.75 9.92
C LYS A 90 -10.94 -14.20 9.20
N VAL A 91 -10.98 -14.00 7.89
CA VAL A 91 -12.09 -14.38 7.01
C VAL A 91 -11.63 -15.48 6.08
N THR A 92 -12.30 -16.63 6.13
CA THR A 92 -12.10 -17.71 5.16
C THR A 92 -13.39 -17.99 4.40
N VAL A 93 -13.26 -18.45 3.16
CA VAL A 93 -14.36 -18.92 2.32
C VAL A 93 -14.16 -20.40 2.03
N GLN A 94 -15.23 -21.18 2.15
CA GLN A 94 -15.22 -22.60 1.83
C GLN A 94 -16.23 -22.89 0.71
N ASP A 95 -15.77 -23.62 -0.28
CA ASP A 95 -16.64 -24.23 -1.29
C ASP A 95 -17.20 -25.55 -0.75
N MET A 96 -18.52 -25.66 -0.69
CA MET A 96 -19.21 -26.81 -0.11
C MET A 96 -19.20 -28.04 -1.01
N CYS A 97 -18.98 -27.87 -2.32
CA CYS A 97 -18.96 -28.96 -3.28
C CYS A 97 -17.56 -29.61 -3.35
N THR A 98 -16.51 -28.80 -3.37
CA THR A 98 -15.12 -29.29 -3.45
C THR A 98 -14.47 -29.46 -2.09
N GLY A 99 -15.03 -28.85 -1.04
CA GLY A 99 -14.44 -28.80 0.30
C GLY A 99 -13.25 -27.85 0.44
N THR A 100 -12.83 -27.15 -0.63
CA THR A 100 -11.65 -26.28 -0.61
C THR A 100 -11.91 -25.02 0.21
N GLU A 101 -11.03 -24.72 1.16
CA GLU A 101 -11.03 -23.48 1.95
C GLU A 101 -9.93 -22.53 1.47
N LYS A 102 -10.26 -21.25 1.35
CA LYS A 102 -9.32 -20.19 0.98
C LYS A 102 -9.38 -19.03 1.98
N LEU A 103 -8.25 -18.35 2.14
CA LEU A 103 -8.17 -17.10 2.91
C LEU A 103 -8.73 -15.96 2.05
N VAL A 104 -9.72 -15.22 2.59
CA VAL A 104 -10.29 -14.04 1.93
C VAL A 104 -9.59 -12.78 2.43
N SER A 105 -9.43 -12.64 3.74
CA SER A 105 -8.86 -11.45 4.35
C SER A 105 -8.38 -11.70 5.78
N VAL A 106 -7.33 -10.98 6.18
CA VAL A 106 -6.96 -10.76 7.58
C VAL A 106 -7.02 -9.26 7.84
N ALA A 107 -7.78 -8.87 8.85
CA ALA A 107 -8.05 -7.47 9.15
C ALA A 107 -7.87 -7.19 10.64
N PHE A 108 -7.59 -5.93 10.96
CA PHE A 108 -7.57 -5.45 12.34
C PHE A 108 -8.58 -4.32 12.51
N SER A 109 -9.31 -4.35 13.62
CA SER A 109 -10.24 -3.28 13.98
C SER A 109 -10.03 -2.87 15.42
N THR A 110 -10.25 -1.58 15.70
CA THR A 110 -10.19 -1.03 17.04
C THR A 110 -11.58 -0.64 17.50
N PHE A 111 -12.01 -1.21 18.62
CA PHE A 111 -13.27 -0.89 19.27
C PHE A 111 -13.04 -0.12 20.56
N VAL A 112 -13.99 0.74 20.91
CA VAL A 112 -14.01 1.48 22.17
C VAL A 112 -15.25 1.08 22.96
N ALA A 113 -15.06 0.74 24.23
CA ALA A 113 -16.15 0.43 25.12
C ALA A 113 -16.93 1.70 25.49
N LYS A 114 -18.26 1.60 25.45
CA LYS A 114 -19.22 2.66 25.76
C LYS A 114 -20.09 2.19 26.94
N PRO A 115 -19.61 2.36 28.19
CA PRO A 115 -20.42 2.06 29.36
C PRO A 115 -21.65 2.96 29.40
N VAL A 116 -22.74 2.46 29.97
CA VAL A 116 -23.96 3.23 30.16
C VAL A 116 -23.72 4.23 31.31
N GLY A 117 -23.91 5.52 31.05
CA GLY A 117 -23.73 6.58 32.04
C GLY A 117 -22.35 7.23 32.01
N LYS A 118 -21.88 7.73 33.17
CA LYS A 118 -20.62 8.49 33.31
C LYS A 118 -19.45 7.67 33.85
N GLU A 119 -19.63 6.37 34.06
CA GLU A 119 -18.60 5.52 34.66
C GLU A 119 -17.42 5.32 33.71
N LYS A 120 -16.21 5.37 34.26
CA LYS A 120 -15.00 5.03 33.52
C LYS A 120 -14.84 3.51 33.50
N ILE A 121 -14.84 2.92 32.31
CA ILE A 121 -14.55 1.49 32.17
C ILE A 121 -13.05 1.21 32.20
N HIS A 122 -12.66 0.17 32.92
CA HIS A 122 -11.32 -0.40 32.90
C HIS A 122 -11.40 -1.80 32.29
N LEU A 123 -10.80 -1.96 31.12
CA LEU A 123 -10.81 -3.25 30.44
C LEU A 123 -9.82 -4.21 31.11
N LYS A 124 -10.26 -5.46 31.29
CA LYS A 124 -9.40 -6.52 31.80
C LYS A 124 -8.27 -6.80 30.80
N PRO A 125 -7.04 -7.09 31.25
CA PRO A 125 -5.99 -7.57 30.36
C PRO A 125 -6.43 -8.84 29.62
N VAL A 126 -6.01 -8.98 28.36
CA VAL A 126 -6.28 -10.20 27.56
C VAL A 126 -5.44 -11.35 28.12
N THR A 127 -6.04 -12.52 28.28
CA THR A 127 -5.32 -13.74 28.68
C THR A 127 -4.47 -14.24 27.52
N LEU A 128 -3.17 -14.35 27.72
CA LEU A 128 -2.21 -14.84 26.74
C LEU A 128 -1.87 -16.29 27.10
N LEU A 129 -2.17 -17.24 26.22
CA LEU A 129 -1.95 -18.68 26.47
C LEU A 129 -0.88 -19.26 25.55
N THR A 130 -0.80 -18.77 24.31
CA THR A 130 0.10 -19.28 23.28
C THR A 130 1.19 -18.26 22.94
N GLU A 131 2.32 -18.73 22.40
CA GLU A 131 3.36 -17.84 21.86
C GLU A 131 2.80 -16.84 20.83
N GLN A 132 1.87 -17.29 19.99
CA GLN A 132 1.18 -16.42 19.04
C GLN A 132 0.40 -15.30 19.74
N ASP A 133 -0.23 -15.57 20.89
CA ASP A 133 -0.94 -14.54 21.65
C ASP A 133 0.04 -13.48 22.19
N HIS A 134 1.21 -13.90 22.68
CA HIS A 134 2.25 -12.98 23.13
C HIS A 134 2.78 -12.11 21.99
N VAL A 135 3.04 -12.70 20.82
CA VAL A 135 3.47 -11.98 19.63
C VAL A 135 2.39 -10.99 19.18
N GLU A 136 1.13 -11.40 19.04
CA GLU A 136 0.04 -10.52 18.61
C GLU A 136 -0.22 -9.39 19.61
N HIS A 137 -0.13 -9.67 20.90
CA HIS A 137 -0.26 -8.66 21.95
C HIS A 137 0.83 -7.58 21.85
N ASN A 138 2.07 -7.98 21.54
CA ASN A 138 3.18 -7.04 21.34
C ASN A 138 3.01 -6.24 20.04
N LEU A 139 2.65 -6.90 18.94
CA LEU A 139 2.41 -6.25 17.65
C LEU A 139 1.24 -5.25 17.70
N ALA A 140 0.24 -5.50 18.55
CA ALA A 140 -0.86 -4.57 18.77
C ALA A 140 -0.39 -3.17 19.23
N SER A 141 0.70 -3.08 19.99
CA SER A 141 1.32 -1.80 20.36
C SER A 141 1.87 -1.06 19.14
N GLU A 142 2.61 -1.76 18.28
CA GLU A 142 3.23 -1.17 17.09
C GLU A 142 2.17 -0.77 16.06
N ARG A 143 1.17 -1.63 15.81
CA ARG A 143 0.01 -1.30 14.98
C ARG A 143 -0.73 -0.07 15.50
N ARG A 144 -0.89 0.06 16.83
CA ARG A 144 -1.48 1.25 17.44
C ARG A 144 -0.65 2.52 17.18
N LYS A 145 0.69 2.46 17.23
CA LYS A 145 1.53 3.61 16.86
C LYS A 145 1.29 4.02 15.41
N VAL A 146 1.23 3.05 14.49
CA VAL A 146 0.94 3.30 13.06
C VAL A 146 -0.43 3.98 12.89
N ARG A 147 -1.47 3.54 13.61
CA ARG A 147 -2.81 4.18 13.58
C ARG A 147 -2.76 5.64 14.00
N LEU A 148 -2.05 5.94 15.08
CA LEU A 148 -1.96 7.29 15.63
C LEU A 148 -1.10 8.22 14.76
N GLN A 149 -0.06 7.69 14.13
CA GLN A 149 0.86 8.46 13.28
C GLN A 149 0.34 8.63 11.85
N HIS A 150 -0.59 7.80 11.39
CA HIS A 150 -1.05 7.76 10.00
C HIS A 150 -1.50 9.12 9.44
N GLU A 151 -2.26 9.90 10.23
CA GLU A 151 -2.70 11.23 9.78
C GLU A 151 -1.51 12.18 9.59
N ASN A 152 -0.48 12.09 10.45
CA ASN A 152 0.72 12.90 10.35
C ASN A 152 1.60 12.45 9.18
N THR A 153 1.78 11.14 8.98
CA THR A 153 2.48 10.57 7.82
C THR A 153 1.85 11.04 6.51
N PHE A 154 0.53 10.96 6.40
CA PHE A 154 -0.20 11.45 5.24
C PHE A 154 -0.02 12.96 5.04
N LYS A 155 -0.16 13.77 6.10
CA LYS A 155 0.05 15.23 6.02
C LYS A 155 1.47 15.59 5.57
N ASN A 156 2.49 14.87 6.01
CA ASN A 156 3.88 15.11 5.63
C ASN A 156 4.11 14.82 4.14
N LEU A 157 3.64 13.67 3.65
CA LEU A 157 3.70 13.34 2.21
C LEU A 157 2.93 14.33 1.33
N MET A 158 1.79 14.83 1.82
CA MET A 158 1.02 15.86 1.12
C MET A 158 1.80 17.19 1.03
N LYS A 159 2.58 17.56 2.06
CA LYS A 159 3.43 18.77 2.01
C LYS A 159 4.54 18.65 0.97
N GLU A 160 5.20 17.49 0.87
CA GLU A 160 6.21 17.23 -0.16
C GLU A 160 5.66 17.35 -1.58
N SER A 161 4.40 16.92 -1.79
CA SER A 161 3.72 17.02 -3.08
C SER A 161 3.22 18.44 -3.42
N GLY A 162 3.15 19.34 -2.44
CA GLY A 162 2.60 20.69 -2.56
C GLY A 162 3.50 21.69 -3.29
N THR A 163 4.79 21.39 -3.45
CA THR A 163 5.77 22.30 -4.07
C THR A 163 5.74 22.27 -5.62
N PHE A 164 4.81 21.50 -6.21
CA PHE A 164 4.71 21.23 -7.65
C PHE A 164 3.42 21.80 -8.25
N ASP A 165 3.18 23.10 -8.10
CA ASP A 165 2.18 23.81 -8.91
C ASP A 165 2.86 24.42 -10.14
N GLY A 166 3.13 23.59 -11.14
CA GLY A 166 3.75 24.08 -12.37
C GLY A 166 4.19 22.99 -13.34
N SER A 167 3.23 22.32 -13.99
CA SER A 167 3.26 22.07 -15.43
C SER A 167 2.03 21.24 -15.79
N ILE A 168 1.18 21.83 -16.63
CA ILE A 168 0.05 21.21 -17.29
C ILE A 168 0.60 20.02 -18.08
N CYS A 169 0.14 18.80 -17.78
CA CYS A 169 0.38 17.68 -18.68
C CYS A 169 -0.15 18.07 -20.06
N ASP A 170 0.71 17.99 -21.06
CA ASP A 170 0.38 18.09 -22.49
C ASP A 170 -0.87 17.26 -22.78
N GLU A 171 -1.61 17.61 -23.84
CA GLU A 171 -2.81 16.90 -24.29
C GLU A 171 -2.49 15.43 -24.62
N GLU A 172 -2.42 14.58 -23.59
CA GLU A 172 -2.32 13.14 -23.72
C GLU A 172 -3.71 12.61 -24.10
N GLU A 173 -3.74 11.99 -25.26
CA GLU A 173 -4.89 11.29 -25.84
C GLU A 173 -5.39 10.22 -24.85
N GLY A 174 -6.68 10.27 -24.49
CA GLY A 174 -7.32 9.27 -23.61
C GLY A 174 -7.43 9.63 -22.11
N THR A 175 -7.16 10.86 -21.70
CA THR A 175 -7.41 11.31 -20.32
C THR A 175 -8.88 11.68 -20.07
N VAL A 176 -9.40 11.36 -18.88
CA VAL A 176 -10.81 11.61 -18.50
C VAL A 176 -10.95 12.42 -17.22
N SER A 177 -12.02 13.20 -17.11
CA SER A 177 -12.35 13.98 -15.90
C SER A 177 -13.10 13.12 -14.88
N THR A 178 -12.85 13.37 -13.59
CA THR A 178 -13.54 12.71 -12.47
C THR A 178 -14.98 13.17 -12.28
N ARG A 179 -15.41 14.28 -12.90
CA ARG A 179 -16.73 14.92 -12.62
C ARG A 179 -17.92 13.98 -12.86
N GLY A 180 -17.86 13.16 -13.91
CA GLY A 180 -18.91 12.18 -14.23
C GLY A 180 -19.02 11.02 -13.23
N THR A 181 -18.00 10.83 -12.39
CA THR A 181 -17.95 9.73 -11.40
C THR A 181 -18.53 10.11 -10.04
N PHE A 182 -18.92 11.38 -9.83
CA PHE A 182 -19.45 11.82 -8.54
C PHE A 182 -20.80 11.18 -8.21
N VAL A 183 -20.90 10.51 -7.07
CA VAL A 183 -22.12 9.89 -6.57
C VAL A 183 -22.45 10.47 -5.20
N GLN A 184 -23.71 10.82 -5.02
CA GLN A 184 -24.27 11.16 -3.72
C GLN A 184 -25.41 10.19 -3.40
N SER A 185 -25.40 9.64 -2.19
CA SER A 185 -26.52 8.89 -1.63
C SER A 185 -26.84 9.40 -0.23
N ILE A 186 -28.07 9.16 0.22
CA ILE A 186 -28.53 9.49 1.56
C ILE A 186 -29.26 8.30 2.15
N GLU A 187 -28.89 7.92 3.37
CA GLU A 187 -29.51 6.81 4.10
C GLU A 187 -30.02 7.29 5.45
N LEU A 188 -31.22 6.87 5.83
CA LEU A 188 -31.77 7.12 7.15
C LEU A 188 -31.32 6.01 8.10
N VAL A 189 -30.76 6.38 9.25
CA VAL A 189 -30.43 5.43 10.31
C VAL A 189 -31.70 4.98 11.00
N LEU A 190 -32.04 3.71 10.83
CA LEU A 190 -33.19 3.04 11.42
C LEU A 190 -32.75 2.16 12.60
N PRO A 191 -33.68 1.71 13.46
CA PRO A 191 -33.36 0.81 14.58
C PRO A 191 -32.48 -0.41 14.23
N PRO A 192 -32.67 -1.16 13.11
CA PRO A 192 -31.80 -2.29 12.80
C PRO A 192 -30.36 -1.90 12.41
N HIS A 193 -30.10 -0.61 12.17
CA HIS A 193 -28.78 -0.09 11.79
C HIS A 193 -27.93 0.27 13.02
N ALA A 194 -28.48 0.17 14.23
CA ALA A 194 -27.87 0.59 15.47
C ALA A 194 -27.92 -0.51 16.54
N ASN A 195 -27.03 -0.40 17.52
CA ASN A 195 -27.09 -1.23 18.72
C ASN A 195 -28.29 -0.84 19.61
N HIS A 196 -28.51 -1.61 20.67
CA HIS A 196 -29.61 -1.39 21.62
C HIS A 196 -29.53 -0.05 22.38
N HIS A 197 -28.40 0.66 22.31
CA HIS A 197 -28.24 2.02 22.84
C HIS A 197 -28.47 3.10 21.79
N GLY A 198 -28.90 2.73 20.58
CA GLY A 198 -29.17 3.63 19.48
C GLY A 198 -27.93 4.14 18.75
N ASN A 199 -26.73 3.61 18.99
CA ASN A 199 -25.52 3.97 18.23
C ASN A 199 -25.41 3.15 16.94
N THR A 200 -25.22 3.81 15.81
CA THR A 200 -25.09 3.17 14.49
C THR A 200 -23.87 2.24 14.45
N PHE A 201 -24.05 1.03 13.90
CA PHE A 201 -22.95 0.09 13.70
C PHE A 201 -21.97 0.60 12.63
N GLY A 202 -20.67 0.55 12.92
CA GLY A 202 -19.62 0.94 11.96
C GLY A 202 -19.69 0.12 10.68
N GLY A 203 -20.01 -1.18 10.80
CA GLY A 203 -20.23 -2.10 9.69
C GLY A 203 -21.34 -1.70 8.74
N GLN A 204 -22.43 -1.12 9.27
CA GLN A 204 -23.53 -0.65 8.44
C GLN A 204 -23.12 0.59 7.63
N ILE A 205 -22.36 1.51 8.24
CA ILE A 205 -21.80 2.67 7.54
C ILE A 205 -20.82 2.21 6.45
N MET A 206 -19.95 1.24 6.74
CA MET A 206 -19.02 0.66 5.76
C MET A 206 -19.74 0.01 4.57
N ALA A 207 -20.85 -0.69 4.81
CA ALA A 207 -21.64 -1.31 3.75
C ALA A 207 -22.22 -0.27 2.77
N TRP A 208 -22.79 0.82 3.31
CA TRP A 208 -23.30 1.92 2.49
C TRP A 208 -22.19 2.66 1.76
N MET A 209 -21.05 2.90 2.41
CA MET A 209 -19.89 3.52 1.77
C MET A 209 -19.40 2.71 0.57
N GLU A 210 -19.28 1.39 0.72
CA GLU A 210 -18.85 0.49 -0.35
C GLU A 210 -19.84 0.51 -1.51
N THR A 211 -21.13 0.47 -1.23
CA THR A 211 -22.18 0.54 -2.27
C THR A 211 -22.05 1.81 -3.11
N VAL A 212 -21.89 2.98 -2.46
CA VAL A 212 -21.77 4.28 -3.14
C VAL A 212 -20.44 4.39 -3.90
N ALA A 213 -19.35 3.85 -3.34
CA ALA A 213 -18.04 3.84 -3.97
C ALA A 213 -18.01 2.96 -5.22
N THR A 214 -18.63 1.78 -5.17
CA THR A 214 -18.76 0.86 -6.29
C THR A 214 -19.50 1.52 -7.46
N ILE A 215 -20.59 2.26 -7.20
CA ILE A 215 -21.28 3.03 -8.24
C ILE A 215 -20.36 4.08 -8.88
N SER A 216 -19.53 4.76 -8.07
CA SER A 216 -18.57 5.75 -8.58
C SER A 216 -17.50 5.10 -9.48
N ALA A 217 -16.97 3.95 -9.08
CA ALA A 217 -16.04 3.16 -9.89
C ALA A 217 -16.68 2.66 -11.20
N SER A 218 -17.91 2.13 -11.14
CA SER A 218 -18.64 1.65 -12.31
C SER A 218 -18.87 2.76 -13.35
N ARG A 219 -19.10 4.00 -12.91
CA ARG A 219 -19.24 5.15 -13.82
C ARG A 219 -17.96 5.46 -14.61
N LEU A 220 -16.80 5.07 -14.11
CA LEU A 220 -15.52 5.25 -14.80
C LEU A 220 -15.23 4.12 -15.79
N CYS A 221 -15.28 2.86 -15.36
CA CYS A 221 -14.90 1.72 -16.22
C CYS A 221 -16.02 1.18 -17.10
N ARG A 222 -17.30 1.48 -16.79
CA ARG A 222 -18.47 0.86 -17.44
C ARG A 222 -18.43 -0.68 -17.46
N ALA A 223 -17.72 -1.26 -16.48
CA ALA A 223 -17.52 -2.68 -16.31
C ALA A 223 -17.92 -3.08 -14.88
N HIS A 224 -17.50 -4.27 -14.43
CA HIS A 224 -17.82 -4.79 -13.10
C HIS A 224 -16.65 -4.55 -12.13
N PRO A 225 -16.68 -3.47 -11.33
CA PRO A 225 -15.67 -3.27 -10.31
C PRO A 225 -15.90 -4.21 -9.13
N PHE A 226 -14.81 -4.71 -8.57
CA PHE A 226 -14.78 -5.45 -7.31
C PHE A 226 -13.75 -4.83 -6.37
N LEU A 227 -14.06 -4.86 -5.08
CA LEU A 227 -13.24 -4.22 -4.06
C LEU A 227 -11.98 -5.03 -3.78
N LYS A 228 -10.80 -4.43 -3.98
CA LYS A 228 -9.51 -5.04 -3.66
C LYS A 228 -9.03 -4.69 -2.26
N SER A 229 -9.18 -3.43 -1.86
CA SER A 229 -8.78 -3.01 -0.52
C SER A 229 -9.52 -1.78 -0.03
N VAL A 230 -9.57 -1.63 1.30
CA VAL A 230 -10.00 -0.40 1.99
C VAL A 230 -8.83 0.11 2.80
N ASP A 231 -8.47 1.38 2.61
CA ASP A 231 -7.42 2.03 3.38
C ASP A 231 -7.86 2.24 4.83
N MET A 232 -6.90 2.22 5.75
CA MET A 232 -7.13 2.49 7.16
C MET A 232 -7.83 3.85 7.37
N PHE A 233 -8.89 3.84 8.18
CA PHE A 233 -9.63 5.06 8.52
C PHE A 233 -10.17 5.03 9.94
N LYS A 234 -10.62 6.20 10.40
CA LYS A 234 -11.15 6.43 11.74
C LYS A 234 -12.56 7.00 11.70
N PHE A 235 -13.44 6.51 12.58
CA PHE A 235 -14.70 7.15 12.92
C PHE A 235 -14.44 8.33 13.87
N ARG A 236 -14.75 9.54 13.41
CA ARG A 236 -14.49 10.81 14.10
C ARG A 236 -15.55 11.16 15.13
N GLY A 237 -16.79 10.76 14.88
CA GLY A 237 -17.94 11.07 15.72
C GLY A 237 -18.96 9.94 15.73
N PRO A 238 -19.85 9.92 16.73
CA PRO A 238 -20.94 8.96 16.79
C PRO A 238 -22.04 9.32 15.78
N SER A 239 -22.79 8.31 15.38
CA SER A 239 -24.07 8.44 14.70
C SER A 239 -25.11 7.64 15.48
N THR A 240 -26.35 8.12 15.49
CA THR A 240 -27.47 7.51 16.21
C THR A 240 -28.70 7.29 15.33
N VAL A 241 -29.63 6.45 15.80
CA VAL A 241 -30.93 6.27 15.15
C VAL A 241 -31.62 7.61 14.93
N GLY A 242 -32.13 7.83 13.72
CA GLY A 242 -32.72 9.09 13.28
C GLY A 242 -31.77 10.01 12.50
N ASP A 243 -30.46 9.76 12.55
CA ASP A 243 -29.51 10.49 11.70
C ASP A 243 -29.76 10.20 10.21
N ARG A 244 -29.57 11.22 9.37
CA ARG A 244 -29.44 11.10 7.92
C ARG A 244 -27.97 11.08 7.58
N LEU A 245 -27.49 9.98 7.01
CA LEU A 245 -26.11 9.85 6.56
C LEU A 245 -26.01 10.19 5.08
N VAL A 246 -25.26 11.24 4.75
CA VAL A 246 -24.96 11.64 3.38
C VAL A 246 -23.60 11.09 2.99
N PHE A 247 -23.57 10.31 1.91
CA PHE A 247 -22.38 9.69 1.35
C PHE A 247 -22.03 10.39 0.06
N ASN A 248 -20.86 11.02 0.01
CA ASN A 248 -20.34 11.66 -1.19
C ASN A 248 -19.11 10.89 -1.68
N ALA A 249 -19.21 10.22 -2.82
CA ALA A 249 -18.13 9.44 -3.42
C ALA A 249 -17.68 10.02 -4.76
N ILE A 250 -16.39 9.90 -5.04
CA ILE A 250 -15.81 10.29 -6.34
C ILE A 250 -14.48 9.55 -6.57
N VAL A 251 -14.15 9.29 -7.83
CA VAL A 251 -12.81 8.80 -8.19
C VAL A 251 -11.78 9.87 -7.88
N ASN A 252 -10.71 9.48 -7.17
CA ASN A 252 -9.59 10.36 -6.85
C ASN A 252 -8.46 10.23 -7.88
N ASN A 253 -8.10 8.99 -8.22
CA ASN A 253 -7.04 8.68 -9.19
C ASN A 253 -7.15 7.23 -9.68
N THR A 254 -6.45 6.93 -10.77
CA THR A 254 -6.34 5.61 -11.40
C THR A 254 -4.87 5.23 -11.54
N PHE A 255 -4.62 3.92 -11.48
CA PHE A 255 -3.31 3.32 -11.40
C PHE A 255 -3.31 2.04 -12.24
N GLN A 256 -3.20 2.19 -13.56
CA GLN A 256 -3.35 1.12 -14.55
C GLN A 256 -4.63 0.30 -14.31
N THR A 257 -4.54 -0.85 -13.65
CA THR A 257 -5.66 -1.76 -13.37
C THR A 257 -6.41 -1.46 -12.08
N CYS A 258 -6.01 -0.44 -11.32
CA CYS A 258 -6.65 -0.07 -10.05
C CYS A 258 -7.26 1.34 -10.13
N VAL A 259 -8.38 1.56 -9.46
CA VAL A 259 -8.97 2.90 -9.26
C VAL A 259 -9.18 3.15 -7.77
N GLU A 260 -8.81 4.34 -7.29
CA GLU A 260 -9.11 4.78 -5.94
C GLU A 260 -10.36 5.66 -5.95
N VAL A 261 -11.34 5.27 -5.13
CA VAL A 261 -12.56 6.04 -4.87
C VAL A 261 -12.52 6.56 -3.44
N GLY A 262 -12.65 7.88 -3.27
CA GLY A 262 -12.81 8.50 -1.96
C GLY A 262 -14.28 8.64 -1.61
N VAL A 263 -14.66 8.27 -0.37
CA VAL A 263 -16.00 8.46 0.17
C VAL A 263 -15.93 9.30 1.43
N ARG A 264 -16.77 10.34 1.51
CA ARG A 264 -16.96 11.16 2.71
C ARG A 264 -18.37 10.96 3.25
N VAL A 265 -18.48 10.72 4.55
CA VAL A 265 -19.74 10.49 5.26
C VAL A 265 -20.02 11.64 6.22
N GLU A 266 -21.18 12.25 6.08
CA GLU A 266 -21.68 13.29 6.99
C GLU A 266 -23.00 12.84 7.62
N ALA A 267 -23.15 13.03 8.93
CA ALA A 267 -24.39 12.78 9.65
C ALA A 267 -25.12 14.08 9.95
N PHE A 268 -26.44 14.01 9.89
CA PHE A 268 -27.34 15.11 10.23
C PHE A 268 -28.50 14.57 11.05
N ASP A 269 -28.68 15.04 12.28
CA ASP A 269 -29.96 14.89 12.97
C ASP A 269 -31.05 15.76 12.30
N CYS A 270 -32.29 15.72 12.79
CA CYS A 270 -33.39 16.52 12.21
C CYS A 270 -33.15 18.03 12.25
N GLN A 271 -32.51 18.54 13.31
CA GLN A 271 -32.24 19.96 13.45
C GLN A 271 -31.00 20.37 12.64
N GLU A 272 -29.91 19.63 12.74
CA GLU A 272 -28.68 19.78 11.97
C GLU A 272 -28.96 19.73 10.46
N TRP A 273 -29.92 18.90 10.03
CA TRP A 273 -30.37 18.82 8.64
C TRP A 273 -31.02 20.13 8.19
N SER A 274 -31.92 20.70 8.99
CA SER A 274 -32.58 21.97 8.68
C SER A 274 -31.60 23.14 8.68
N GLU A 275 -30.57 23.09 9.53
CA GLU A 275 -29.55 24.13 9.64
C GLU A 275 -28.37 23.96 8.67
N GLY A 276 -28.29 22.82 7.97
CA GLY A 276 -27.19 22.49 7.06
C GLY A 276 -25.84 22.26 7.74
N ARG A 277 -25.81 21.93 9.04
CA ARG A 277 -24.58 21.76 9.84
C ARG A 277 -24.31 20.29 10.14
N GLY A 278 -23.71 19.59 9.19
CA GLY A 278 -23.42 18.16 9.31
C GLY A 278 -22.16 17.83 10.13
N ARG A 279 -22.21 16.69 10.83
CA ARG A 279 -21.06 16.09 11.52
C ARG A 279 -20.29 15.18 10.56
N HIS A 280 -19.01 15.45 10.34
CA HIS A 280 -18.17 14.55 9.55
C HIS A 280 -17.86 13.27 10.35
N ILE A 281 -18.48 12.16 9.96
CA ILE A 281 -18.34 10.86 10.63
C ILE A 281 -17.03 10.20 10.25
N ASN A 282 -16.77 9.99 8.96
CA ASN A 282 -15.52 9.46 8.47
C ASN A 282 -15.30 9.77 6.99
N SER A 283 -14.05 9.61 6.56
CA SER A 283 -13.69 9.53 5.15
C SER A 283 -12.87 8.26 4.96
N ALA A 284 -13.13 7.51 3.90
CA ALA A 284 -12.36 6.33 3.55
C ALA A 284 -12.01 6.33 2.07
N PHE A 285 -11.03 5.50 1.72
CA PHE A 285 -10.50 5.36 0.37
C PHE A 285 -10.53 3.89 0.02
N LEU A 286 -11.25 3.57 -1.05
CA LEU A 286 -11.51 2.21 -1.50
C LEU A 286 -10.81 2.00 -2.84
N ILE A 287 -10.12 0.88 -2.97
CA ILE A 287 -9.39 0.51 -4.18
C ILE A 287 -10.16 -0.59 -4.89
N TYR A 288 -10.53 -0.32 -6.13
CA TYR A 288 -11.23 -1.26 -6.99
C TYR A 288 -10.34 -1.72 -8.14
N ASN A 289 -10.52 -2.97 -8.51
CA ASN A 289 -10.16 -3.48 -9.82
C ASN A 289 -11.44 -3.72 -10.60
N ALA A 290 -11.35 -3.86 -11.91
CA ALA A 290 -12.47 -4.25 -12.74
C ALA A 290 -12.03 -5.34 -13.71
N VAL A 291 -12.98 -6.22 -14.03
CA VAL A 291 -12.84 -7.22 -15.10
C VAL A 291 -13.90 -6.95 -16.15
N ASP A 292 -13.59 -7.29 -17.40
CA ASP A 292 -14.56 -7.26 -18.50
C ASP A 292 -15.41 -8.54 -18.54
N ASP A 293 -16.29 -8.65 -19.54
CA ASP A 293 -17.18 -9.80 -19.71
C ASP A 293 -16.43 -11.12 -20.02
N LYS A 294 -15.15 -11.04 -20.40
CA LYS A 294 -14.27 -12.19 -20.66
C LYS A 294 -13.40 -12.56 -19.45
N GLU A 295 -13.62 -11.90 -18.31
CA GLU A 295 -12.81 -11.99 -17.09
C GLU A 295 -11.37 -11.43 -17.24
N ASP A 296 -11.10 -10.61 -18.26
CA ASP A 296 -9.80 -9.95 -18.44
C ASP A 296 -9.71 -8.67 -17.59
N PRO A 297 -8.54 -8.38 -16.96
CA PRO A 297 -8.36 -7.16 -16.18
C PRO A 297 -8.52 -5.88 -17.02
N VAL A 298 -9.38 -4.97 -16.57
CA VAL A 298 -9.60 -3.68 -17.22
C VAL A 298 -8.52 -2.69 -16.81
N THR A 299 -7.89 -2.06 -17.80
CA THR A 299 -7.04 -0.88 -17.57
C THR A 299 -7.90 0.38 -17.54
N PHE A 300 -7.85 1.10 -16.42
CA PHE A 300 -8.61 2.33 -16.24
C PHE A 300 -8.00 3.49 -17.04
N PRO A 301 -8.83 4.40 -17.59
CA PRO A 301 -8.33 5.59 -18.27
C PRO A 301 -7.64 6.54 -17.29
N ARG A 302 -6.63 7.27 -17.75
CA ARG A 302 -5.90 8.23 -16.92
C ARG A 302 -6.79 9.40 -16.49
N ILE A 303 -6.68 9.80 -15.21
CA ILE A 303 -7.43 10.93 -14.67
C ILE A 303 -6.73 12.26 -14.96
N LYS A 304 -7.47 13.22 -15.54
CA LYS A 304 -7.06 14.63 -15.65
C LYS A 304 -7.73 15.46 -14.55
N PRO A 305 -7.00 15.88 -13.50
CA PRO A 305 -7.54 16.77 -12.48
C PRO A 305 -7.78 18.17 -13.08
N MET A 306 -8.97 18.75 -12.81
CA MET A 306 -9.38 20.05 -13.37
C MET A 306 -9.54 21.12 -12.28
N SER A 307 -10.09 20.75 -11.13
CA SER A 307 -10.32 21.68 -10.01
C SER A 307 -9.25 21.55 -8.92
N LYS A 308 -9.13 22.57 -8.06
CA LYS A 308 -8.26 22.53 -6.87
C LYS A 308 -8.51 21.29 -6.00
N ASP A 309 -9.77 20.89 -5.86
CA ASP A 309 -10.15 19.69 -5.11
C ASP A 309 -9.75 18.40 -5.82
N ASP A 310 -9.76 18.37 -7.16
CA ASP A 310 -9.27 17.23 -7.94
C ASP A 310 -7.77 17.07 -7.80
N PHE A 311 -6.99 18.14 -7.91
CA PHE A 311 -5.54 18.10 -7.68
C PHE A 311 -5.20 17.61 -6.26
N ARG A 312 -5.95 18.09 -5.24
CA ARG A 312 -5.79 17.61 -3.86
C ARG A 312 -6.08 16.11 -3.75
N ARG A 313 -7.17 15.63 -4.36
CA ARG A 313 -7.56 14.22 -4.35
C ARG A 313 -6.56 13.34 -5.09
N TYR A 314 -6.12 13.77 -6.27
CA TYR A 314 -5.14 13.11 -7.11
C TYR A 314 -3.79 12.91 -6.38
N ARG A 315 -3.24 13.99 -5.80
CA ARG A 315 -2.02 13.93 -4.97
C ARG A 315 -2.23 13.06 -3.72
N GLY A 316 -3.40 13.20 -3.09
CA GLY A 316 -3.78 12.37 -1.94
C GLY A 316 -3.77 10.88 -2.24
N ALA A 317 -4.27 10.48 -3.42
CA ALA A 317 -4.28 9.08 -3.83
C ALA A 317 -2.86 8.53 -4.02
N ILE A 318 -1.97 9.33 -4.59
CA ILE A 318 -0.54 8.97 -4.73
C ILE A 318 0.11 8.81 -3.35
N ALA A 319 -0.12 9.75 -2.43
CA ALA A 319 0.42 9.67 -1.07
C ALA A 319 -0.10 8.43 -0.32
N ARG A 320 -1.39 8.13 -0.40
CA ARG A 320 -1.99 6.91 0.18
C ARG A 320 -1.42 5.64 -0.43
N ARG A 321 -1.27 5.59 -1.76
CA ARG A 321 -0.62 4.47 -2.45
C ARG A 321 0.79 4.24 -1.93
N ARG A 322 1.60 5.30 -1.77
CA ARG A 322 2.94 5.20 -1.17
C ARG A 322 2.92 4.65 0.25
N ILE A 323 1.98 5.10 1.09
CA ILE A 323 1.82 4.58 2.46
C ILE A 323 1.49 3.09 2.44
N ARG A 324 0.54 2.65 1.60
CA ARG A 324 0.16 1.24 1.48
C ARG A 324 1.34 0.35 1.06
N LEU A 325 2.06 0.78 0.03
CA LEU A 325 3.25 0.08 -0.45
C LEU A 325 4.34 -0.02 0.62
N GLY A 326 4.60 1.06 1.35
CA GLY A 326 5.53 1.05 2.48
C GLY A 326 5.11 0.14 3.63
N ARG A 327 3.80 -0.04 3.88
CA ARG A 327 3.29 -0.94 4.93
C ARG A 327 3.35 -2.42 4.55
N LYS A 328 2.95 -2.76 3.33
CA LYS A 328 3.00 -4.14 2.83
C LYS A 328 4.43 -4.69 2.91
N TYR A 329 5.40 -3.83 2.64
CA TYR A 329 6.80 -4.13 2.79
C TYR A 329 7.23 -4.55 4.22
N ILE A 330 6.84 -3.78 5.23
CA ILE A 330 7.21 -4.06 6.63
C ILE A 330 6.64 -5.42 7.08
N ILE A 331 5.48 -5.81 6.55
CA ILE A 331 4.81 -7.07 6.89
C ILE A 331 5.48 -8.26 6.18
N SER A 332 5.87 -8.13 4.91
CA SER A 332 6.53 -9.21 4.16
C SER A 332 7.97 -9.50 4.61
N HIS A 333 8.64 -8.55 5.26
CA HIS A 333 9.98 -8.73 5.83
C HIS A 333 10.05 -9.60 7.10
N LYS A 334 8.94 -10.20 7.52
CA LYS A 334 8.95 -11.26 8.53
C LYS A 334 9.14 -12.67 7.97
N GLU A 335 9.08 -12.87 6.65
CA GLU A 335 9.44 -14.14 6.02
C GLU A 335 10.85 -14.01 5.40
N GLU A 336 11.85 -14.49 6.13
CA GLU A 336 13.26 -14.52 5.69
C GLU A 336 13.44 -15.50 4.52
N VAL A 337 13.71 -14.97 3.33
CA VAL A 337 14.52 -15.64 2.32
C VAL A 337 15.62 -14.66 1.90
N PRO A 338 16.92 -14.94 2.15
CA PRO A 338 17.98 -14.03 1.73
C PRO A 338 18.02 -13.96 0.19
N LEU A 339 17.84 -12.76 -0.37
CA LEU A 339 17.93 -12.51 -1.81
C LEU A 339 19.38 -12.36 -2.29
N CYS A 340 20.34 -12.20 -1.36
CA CYS A 340 21.76 -12.14 -1.69
C CYS A 340 22.34 -13.49 -2.07
N ILE A 341 22.88 -13.56 -3.29
CA ILE A 341 23.60 -14.71 -3.79
C ILE A 341 25.03 -14.68 -3.25
N HIS A 342 25.55 -15.83 -2.85
CA HIS A 342 26.94 -15.98 -2.42
C HIS A 342 27.89 -15.70 -3.57
N TRP A 343 28.86 -14.81 -3.37
CA TRP A 343 29.90 -14.58 -4.37
C TRP A 343 30.97 -15.66 -4.27
N ASP A 344 31.23 -16.36 -5.39
CA ASP A 344 32.28 -17.38 -5.51
C ASP A 344 32.93 -17.33 -6.91
N ILE A 345 34.18 -17.77 -7.00
CA ILE A 345 34.95 -17.81 -8.26
C ILE A 345 34.22 -18.64 -9.32
N GLY A 346 33.51 -19.70 -8.91
CA GLY A 346 32.74 -20.57 -9.81
C GLY A 346 31.51 -19.90 -10.44
N ASN A 347 30.96 -18.82 -9.84
CA ASN A 347 29.74 -18.17 -10.32
C ASN A 347 29.95 -16.74 -10.86
N GLN A 348 31.18 -16.23 -10.78
CA GLN A 348 31.59 -14.89 -11.20
C GLN A 348 31.08 -14.47 -12.59
N VAL A 349 31.30 -15.28 -13.62
CA VAL A 349 30.91 -14.97 -15.01
C VAL A 349 29.39 -14.94 -15.16
N SER A 350 28.69 -15.87 -14.50
CA SER A 350 27.22 -15.95 -14.53
C SER A 350 26.59 -14.74 -13.83
N LEU A 351 27.10 -14.36 -12.65
CA LEU A 351 26.60 -13.22 -11.89
C LEU A 351 26.85 -11.89 -12.59
N SER A 352 28.05 -11.70 -13.16
CA SER A 352 28.41 -10.48 -13.90
C SER A 352 27.52 -10.28 -15.14
N ASN A 353 27.36 -11.31 -15.96
CA ASN A 353 26.51 -11.23 -17.15
C ASN A 353 25.02 -11.14 -16.78
N GLY A 354 24.58 -11.89 -15.76
CA GLY A 354 23.22 -11.81 -15.23
C GLY A 354 22.87 -10.43 -14.66
N ASN A 355 23.82 -9.74 -14.02
CA ASN A 355 23.64 -8.38 -13.50
C ASN A 355 23.36 -7.38 -14.64
N VAL A 356 24.15 -7.43 -15.71
CA VAL A 356 23.96 -6.59 -16.90
C VAL A 356 22.63 -6.90 -17.58
N GLU A 357 22.29 -8.18 -17.74
CA GLU A 357 21.05 -8.60 -18.39
C GLU A 357 19.82 -8.22 -17.57
N ALA A 358 19.87 -8.33 -16.23
CA ALA A 358 18.81 -7.88 -15.34
C ALA A 358 18.52 -6.37 -15.50
N LEU A 359 19.57 -5.54 -15.61
CA LEU A 359 19.40 -4.11 -15.85
C LEU A 359 18.79 -3.81 -17.23
N LYS A 360 19.19 -4.54 -18.27
CA LYS A 360 18.61 -4.41 -19.62
C LYS A 360 17.15 -4.85 -19.66
N ASN A 361 16.80 -5.95 -19.00
CA ASN A 361 15.43 -6.43 -18.89
C ASN A 361 14.55 -5.44 -18.14
N LEU A 362 15.04 -4.91 -17.01
CA LEU A 362 14.38 -3.80 -16.32
C LEU A 362 14.21 -2.60 -17.26
N ALA A 363 15.19 -2.36 -18.12
CA ALA A 363 15.16 -1.23 -19.03
C ALA A 363 14.11 -1.36 -20.15
N ALA A 364 13.88 -2.59 -20.60
CA ALA A 364 12.96 -2.93 -21.68
C ALA A 364 11.50 -3.02 -21.23
N LYS A 365 11.21 -3.02 -19.92
CA LYS A 365 9.83 -3.07 -19.41
C LYS A 365 8.99 -1.91 -19.94
N SER A 366 7.73 -2.19 -20.27
CA SER A 366 6.71 -1.21 -20.65
C SER A 366 5.97 -0.67 -19.42
N GLY A 367 5.15 0.37 -19.58
CA GLY A 367 4.29 0.87 -18.49
C GLY A 367 4.92 1.88 -17.52
N TRP A 368 6.09 2.45 -17.84
CA TRP A 368 6.71 3.51 -17.04
C TRP A 368 5.85 4.77 -16.98
N GLU A 369 5.53 5.23 -15.78
CA GLU A 369 4.74 6.44 -15.51
C GLU A 369 5.65 7.61 -15.10
N LEU A 370 5.54 8.77 -15.75
CA LEU A 370 6.26 9.97 -15.34
C LEU A 370 5.68 10.50 -14.03
N THR A 371 6.44 10.42 -12.94
CA THR A 371 6.01 10.87 -11.61
C THR A 371 6.49 12.26 -11.25
N SER A 372 7.64 12.67 -11.79
CA SER A 372 8.20 14.00 -11.57
C SER A 372 9.06 14.42 -12.75
N ALA A 373 9.01 15.68 -13.11
CA ALA A 373 9.93 16.29 -14.06
C ALA A 373 10.37 17.65 -13.50
N VAL A 374 11.68 17.82 -13.30
CA VAL A 374 12.29 19.05 -12.82
C VAL A 374 13.44 19.39 -13.76
N GLU A 375 13.36 20.53 -14.43
CA GLU A 375 14.36 21.00 -15.40
C GLU A 375 14.71 19.93 -16.47
N LYS A 376 15.97 19.45 -16.47
CA LYS A 376 16.50 18.43 -17.38
C LYS A 376 16.39 17.00 -16.82
N ILE A 377 15.74 16.81 -15.66
CA ILE A 377 15.58 15.52 -14.96
C ILE A 377 14.12 15.06 -15.04
N LYS A 378 13.89 13.84 -15.51
CA LYS A 378 12.59 13.18 -15.54
C LYS A 378 12.66 11.91 -14.69
N ILE A 379 11.72 11.72 -13.78
CA ILE A 379 11.60 10.55 -12.91
C ILE A 379 10.37 9.78 -13.34
N TYR A 380 10.58 8.54 -13.73
CA TYR A 380 9.57 7.58 -14.07
C TYR A 380 9.50 6.49 -13.00
N THR A 381 8.32 5.95 -12.77
CA THR A 381 8.12 4.79 -11.92
C THR A 381 7.38 3.71 -12.67
N LEU A 382 7.77 2.47 -12.47
CA LEU A 382 7.07 1.31 -12.96
C LEU A 382 6.76 0.41 -11.77
N GLU A 383 5.47 0.22 -11.51
CA GLU A 383 4.99 -0.65 -10.44
C GLU A 383 4.41 -1.93 -11.04
N GLU A 384 5.04 -3.06 -10.72
CA GLU A 384 4.55 -4.39 -11.09
C GLU A 384 4.44 -5.23 -9.81
N HIS A 385 3.25 -5.74 -9.53
CA HIS A 385 2.95 -6.51 -8.32
C HIS A 385 3.33 -5.75 -7.03
N ASP A 386 4.44 -6.14 -6.39
CA ASP A 386 4.96 -5.60 -5.12
C ASP A 386 6.31 -4.88 -5.27
N ILE A 387 6.68 -4.49 -6.50
CA ILE A 387 7.99 -3.92 -6.78
C ILE A 387 7.84 -2.54 -7.44
N LEU A 388 8.53 -1.54 -6.88
CA LEU A 388 8.63 -0.19 -7.43
C LEU A 388 9.98 0.00 -8.13
N SER A 389 9.94 -0.01 -9.45
CA SER A 389 11.10 0.36 -10.23
C SER A 389 11.12 1.86 -10.44
N VAL A 390 12.27 2.49 -10.21
CA VAL A 390 12.47 3.92 -10.44
C VAL A 390 13.43 4.09 -11.61
N TRP A 391 13.08 4.98 -12.54
CA TRP A 391 13.90 5.37 -13.67
C TRP A 391 14.08 6.88 -13.67
N VAL A 392 15.28 7.34 -13.36
CA VAL A 392 15.65 8.75 -13.43
C VAL A 392 16.43 8.99 -14.72
N LYS A 393 15.91 9.87 -15.56
CA LYS A 393 16.49 10.24 -16.86
C LYS A 393 16.98 11.69 -16.80
N LYS A 394 18.24 11.94 -17.12
CA LYS A 394 18.83 13.28 -17.24
C LYS A 394 19.53 13.43 -18.58
N ARG A 395 19.31 14.55 -19.28
CA ARG A 395 20.12 14.93 -20.44
C ARG A 395 21.33 15.74 -19.98
N ALA A 396 22.52 15.38 -20.45
CA ALA A 396 23.77 16.05 -20.13
C ALA A 396 24.48 16.51 -21.42
N GLU A 397 24.95 17.75 -21.43
CA GLU A 397 25.77 18.34 -22.50
C GLU A 397 27.24 17.92 -22.34
N ARG A 398 27.46 16.61 -22.23
CA ARG A 398 28.79 15.99 -22.18
C ARG A 398 28.80 14.71 -23.02
N PRO A 399 29.92 14.36 -23.66
CA PRO A 399 30.09 13.09 -24.35
C PRO A 399 29.81 11.87 -23.46
N ALA A 400 29.19 10.84 -24.03
CA ALA A 400 28.78 9.63 -23.30
C ALA A 400 29.97 8.89 -22.62
N HIS A 401 31.14 8.86 -23.25
CA HIS A 401 32.32 8.18 -22.71
C HIS A 401 32.86 8.86 -21.42
N LEU A 402 32.77 10.19 -21.32
CA LEU A 402 33.16 10.91 -20.10
C LEU A 402 32.17 10.67 -18.96
N ALA A 403 30.87 10.71 -19.27
CA ALA A 403 29.84 10.36 -18.29
C ALA A 403 30.01 8.91 -17.78
N TYR A 404 30.35 7.97 -18.69
CA TYR A 404 30.64 6.59 -18.32
C TYR A 404 31.86 6.48 -17.41
N HIS A 405 32.96 7.17 -17.72
CA HIS A 405 34.15 7.13 -16.88
C HIS A 405 33.89 7.65 -15.45
N LEU A 406 33.07 8.68 -15.30
CA LEU A 406 32.70 9.22 -13.99
C LEU A 406 31.74 8.30 -13.21
N LEU A 407 30.74 7.72 -13.88
CA LEU A 407 29.70 6.92 -13.23
C LEU A 407 30.10 5.45 -13.02
N SER A 408 31.13 4.97 -13.71
CA SER A 408 31.65 3.60 -13.55
C SER A 408 32.62 3.45 -12.38
N ASP A 409 33.22 4.55 -11.93
CA ASP A 409 34.15 4.58 -10.80
C ASP A 409 33.43 4.97 -9.51
N PHE A 410 33.06 3.95 -8.72
CA PHE A 410 32.30 4.15 -7.49
C PHE A 410 33.13 4.76 -6.36
N THR A 411 34.47 4.75 -6.44
CA THR A 411 35.31 5.45 -5.45
C THR A 411 35.07 6.97 -5.46
N LYS A 412 34.62 7.51 -6.59
CA LYS A 412 34.26 8.91 -6.76
C LYS A 412 32.82 9.22 -6.35
N ARG A 413 32.01 8.21 -6.00
CA ARG A 413 30.60 8.37 -5.62
C ARG A 413 30.36 9.35 -4.46
N PRO A 414 31.17 9.36 -3.38
CA PRO A 414 31.01 10.33 -2.29
C PRO A 414 31.10 11.80 -2.74
N LEU A 415 31.72 12.08 -3.90
CA LEU A 415 31.85 13.45 -4.43
C LEU A 415 30.52 14.02 -4.94
N TRP A 416 29.55 13.16 -5.28
CA TRP A 416 28.29 13.56 -5.92
C TRP A 416 27.04 12.93 -5.30
N ASP A 417 27.17 11.92 -4.44
CA ASP A 417 26.09 11.31 -3.68
C ASP A 417 26.24 11.63 -2.20
N SER A 418 25.49 12.63 -1.70
CA SER A 418 25.55 13.07 -0.30
C SER A 418 25.11 11.99 0.69
N HIS A 419 24.47 10.91 0.22
CA HIS A 419 24.04 9.77 1.04
C HIS A 419 25.09 8.63 1.04
N CYS A 420 26.25 8.85 0.42
CA CYS A 420 27.38 7.92 0.40
C CYS A 420 28.54 8.51 1.23
N MET A 421 28.83 7.93 2.39
CA MET A 421 29.93 8.38 3.26
C MET A 421 31.29 7.90 2.76
N SER A 422 31.42 6.61 2.47
CA SER A 422 32.64 6.04 1.90
C SER A 422 32.32 4.96 0.87
N CYS A 423 33.23 4.75 -0.07
CA CYS A 423 33.15 3.70 -1.07
C CYS A 423 34.55 3.12 -1.33
N GLU A 424 34.81 1.93 -0.82
CA GLU A 424 36.11 1.26 -0.89
C GLU A 424 36.04 0.04 -1.82
N VAL A 425 37.11 -0.22 -2.57
CA VAL A 425 37.19 -1.43 -3.40
C VAL A 425 37.60 -2.59 -2.52
N ILE A 426 36.77 -3.63 -2.45
CA ILE A 426 37.08 -4.87 -1.74
C ILE A 426 37.87 -5.81 -2.63
N ASP A 427 37.44 -5.97 -3.89
CA ASP A 427 38.02 -6.96 -4.80
C ASP A 427 38.04 -6.47 -6.26
N TRP A 428 39.17 -6.73 -6.93
CA TRP A 428 39.42 -6.41 -8.33
C TRP A 428 39.33 -7.69 -9.16
N ILE A 429 38.12 -7.97 -9.65
CA ILE A 429 37.83 -9.21 -10.37
C ILE A 429 38.45 -9.19 -11.77
N ASN A 430 38.14 -8.14 -12.54
CA ASN A 430 38.71 -7.87 -13.86
C ASN A 430 38.56 -6.36 -14.20
N GLU A 431 38.87 -5.95 -15.43
CA GLU A 431 38.75 -4.54 -15.85
C GLU A 431 37.30 -4.02 -15.82
N ASP A 432 36.33 -4.90 -16.04
CA ASP A 432 34.92 -4.58 -16.20
C ASP A 432 34.10 -4.80 -14.92
N ASP A 433 34.56 -5.64 -13.99
CA ASP A 433 33.82 -6.06 -12.79
C ASP A 433 34.64 -5.85 -11.52
N GLN A 434 34.05 -5.19 -10.52
CA GLN A 434 34.68 -4.89 -9.23
C GLN A 434 33.66 -4.97 -8.09
N ILE A 435 34.12 -5.31 -6.90
CA ILE A 435 33.28 -5.33 -5.69
C ILE A 435 33.64 -4.17 -4.79
N TYR A 436 32.62 -3.46 -4.32
CA TYR A 436 32.74 -2.30 -3.46
C TYR A 436 32.04 -2.48 -2.13
N HIS A 437 32.63 -1.91 -1.08
CA HIS A 437 31.99 -1.66 0.21
C HIS A 437 31.54 -0.21 0.28
N ILE A 438 30.25 0.03 0.47
CA ILE A 438 29.66 1.37 0.54
C ILE A 438 29.07 1.59 1.92
N THR A 439 29.37 2.72 2.55
CA THR A 439 28.75 3.11 3.82
C THR A 439 27.87 4.35 3.64
N CYS A 440 26.75 4.38 4.37
CA CYS A 440 25.74 5.43 4.31
C CYS A 440 25.49 6.03 5.70
N PRO A 441 25.18 7.33 5.79
CA PRO A 441 24.88 7.97 7.06
C PRO A 441 23.54 7.48 7.64
N PRO A 442 23.32 7.60 8.96
CA PRO A 442 22.05 7.28 9.59
C PRO A 442 20.94 8.23 9.13
N MET A 443 19.73 7.70 8.92
CA MET A 443 18.54 8.48 8.61
C MET A 443 17.58 8.42 9.81
N ASN A 444 17.14 9.56 10.34
CA ASN A 444 16.11 9.65 11.40
C ASN A 444 16.37 8.81 12.67
N ASP A 445 17.53 8.98 13.33
CA ASP A 445 17.94 8.28 14.57
C ASP A 445 18.15 6.75 14.47
N ASP A 446 18.16 6.17 13.26
CA ASP A 446 18.52 4.76 13.04
C ASP A 446 20.03 4.51 12.96
N LYS A 447 20.45 3.24 13.07
CA LYS A 447 21.85 2.81 12.84
C LYS A 447 22.30 3.11 11.39
N PRO A 448 23.59 3.41 11.17
CA PRO A 448 24.13 3.61 9.81
C PRO A 448 23.99 2.35 8.96
N LYS A 449 23.92 2.50 7.63
CA LYS A 449 23.72 1.39 6.68
C LYS A 449 25.01 1.09 5.92
N ASP A 450 25.24 -0.18 5.58
CA ASP A 450 26.33 -0.60 4.70
C ASP A 450 25.84 -1.49 3.55
N LEU A 451 26.58 -1.53 2.45
CA LEU A 451 26.30 -2.36 1.28
C LEU A 451 27.59 -2.97 0.73
N VAL A 452 27.51 -4.22 0.29
CA VAL A 452 28.55 -4.87 -0.52
C VAL A 452 27.97 -5.13 -1.91
N VAL A 453 28.56 -4.51 -2.93
CA VAL A 453 27.98 -4.47 -4.28
C VAL A 453 28.98 -4.87 -5.36
N LEU A 454 28.54 -5.74 -6.26
CA LEU A 454 29.19 -6.02 -7.52
C LEU A 454 28.78 -4.95 -8.54
N VAL A 455 29.77 -4.27 -9.11
CA VAL A 455 29.60 -3.30 -10.20
C VAL A 455 30.15 -3.90 -11.48
N SER A 456 29.28 -4.14 -12.45
CA SER A 456 29.59 -4.70 -13.76
C SER A 456 29.46 -3.66 -14.86
N ARG A 457 30.54 -3.40 -15.58
CA ARG A 457 30.66 -2.33 -16.57
C ARG A 457 30.74 -2.93 -17.96
N ARG A 458 30.04 -2.34 -18.93
CA ARG A 458 30.10 -2.76 -20.34
C ARG A 458 30.13 -1.55 -21.25
N ARG A 459 31.10 -1.52 -22.17
CA ARG A 459 31.17 -0.56 -23.26
C ARG A 459 30.29 -1.03 -24.42
N PRO A 460 29.77 -0.12 -25.26
CA PRO A 460 29.06 -0.51 -26.46
C PRO A 460 29.98 -1.30 -27.41
N LEU A 461 29.41 -2.28 -28.11
CA LEU A 461 30.04 -2.91 -29.27
C LEU A 461 30.22 -1.86 -30.38
N LYS A 462 31.00 -2.16 -31.43
CA LYS A 462 31.37 -1.19 -32.48
C LYS A 462 30.17 -0.45 -33.13
N ASP A 463 28.97 -1.02 -33.08
CA ASP A 463 27.72 -0.44 -33.61
C ASP A 463 26.71 -0.01 -32.53
N GLY A 464 27.08 -0.06 -31.25
CA GLY A 464 26.22 0.32 -30.12
C GLY A 464 26.42 1.76 -29.66
N HIS A 465 25.36 2.37 -29.11
CA HIS A 465 25.42 3.74 -28.58
C HIS A 465 25.25 3.82 -27.05
N THR A 466 25.17 2.69 -26.36
CA THR A 466 24.81 2.63 -24.93
C THR A 466 25.91 2.01 -24.09
N TYR A 467 26.42 2.77 -23.13
CA TYR A 467 27.29 2.28 -22.07
C TYR A 467 26.44 1.80 -20.90
N THR A 468 26.84 0.70 -20.27
CA THR A 468 26.09 0.08 -19.17
C THR A 468 26.97 -0.04 -17.93
N VAL A 469 26.42 0.35 -16.78
CA VAL A 469 27.02 0.11 -15.46
C VAL A 469 25.93 -0.51 -14.59
N ALA A 470 26.00 -1.81 -14.35
CA ALA A 470 25.03 -2.56 -13.55
C ALA A 470 25.56 -2.83 -12.14
N VAL A 471 24.66 -2.85 -11.16
CA VAL A 471 24.97 -2.90 -9.73
C VAL A 471 24.02 -3.88 -9.05
N LYS A 472 24.60 -4.81 -8.29
CA LYS A 472 23.85 -5.81 -7.51
C LYS A 472 24.57 -6.13 -6.20
N SER A 473 23.83 -6.34 -5.11
CA SER A 473 24.40 -6.76 -3.83
C SER A 473 24.82 -8.22 -3.86
N VAL A 474 25.96 -8.50 -3.21
CA VAL A 474 26.53 -9.84 -3.10
C VAL A 474 26.98 -10.10 -1.66
N THR A 475 26.96 -11.36 -1.22
CA THR A 475 27.54 -11.74 0.07
C THR A 475 28.97 -12.23 -0.12
N LEU A 476 29.90 -11.68 0.65
CA LEU A 476 31.30 -12.05 0.67
C LEU A 476 31.69 -12.52 2.08
N PRO A 477 32.33 -13.70 2.23
CA PRO A 477 32.89 -14.14 3.51
C PRO A 477 33.89 -13.15 4.12
N SER A 478 34.63 -12.42 3.27
CA SER A 478 35.63 -11.44 3.69
C SER A 478 35.02 -10.18 4.33
N VAL A 479 33.73 -9.90 4.11
CA VAL A 479 33.04 -8.73 4.64
C VAL A 479 31.67 -9.13 5.24
N PRO A 480 31.68 -9.85 6.38
CA PRO A 480 30.45 -10.31 7.02
C PRO A 480 29.63 -9.13 7.57
N PRO A 481 28.31 -9.31 7.80
CA PRO A 481 27.48 -8.30 8.45
C PRO A 481 28.04 -7.91 9.82
N SER A 482 28.17 -6.61 10.06
CA SER A 482 28.67 -6.06 11.34
C SER A 482 27.52 -5.55 12.19
N SER A 483 27.63 -5.67 13.52
CA SER A 483 26.62 -5.13 14.46
C SER A 483 26.55 -3.60 14.48
N GLN A 484 27.56 -2.94 13.90
CA GLN A 484 27.68 -1.48 13.76
C GLN A 484 26.79 -0.92 12.64
N TYR A 485 26.45 -1.74 11.64
CA TYR A 485 25.71 -1.32 10.46
C TYR A 485 24.46 -2.17 10.23
N VAL A 486 23.48 -1.61 9.51
CA VAL A 486 22.35 -2.36 8.96
C VAL A 486 22.65 -2.66 7.48
N ARG A 487 22.94 -3.93 7.18
CA ARG A 487 23.28 -4.39 5.82
C ARG A 487 22.07 -4.23 4.90
N SER A 488 22.23 -3.38 3.89
CA SER A 488 21.21 -3.11 2.87
C SER A 488 21.53 -3.80 1.55
N GLU A 489 20.49 -4.14 0.80
CA GLU A 489 20.61 -4.92 -0.44
C GLU A 489 20.09 -4.16 -1.67
N ILE A 490 20.77 -4.35 -2.80
CA ILE A 490 20.38 -3.87 -4.11
C ILE A 490 20.15 -5.08 -5.00
N VAL A 491 18.88 -5.34 -5.36
CA VAL A 491 18.51 -6.47 -6.23
C VAL A 491 18.98 -6.24 -7.66
N CYS A 492 18.74 -5.03 -8.19
CA CYS A 492 19.21 -4.61 -9.51
C CYS A 492 19.18 -3.08 -9.59
N ALA A 493 20.31 -2.44 -9.86
CA ALA A 493 20.36 -1.01 -10.15
C ALA A 493 21.45 -0.72 -11.18
N GLY A 494 21.46 0.48 -11.76
CA GLY A 494 22.55 0.88 -12.62
C GLY A 494 22.28 2.04 -13.55
N PHE A 495 23.29 2.40 -14.31
CA PHE A 495 23.27 3.49 -15.28
C PHE A 495 23.28 2.95 -16.70
N LEU A 496 22.37 3.46 -17.51
CA LEU A 496 22.38 3.33 -18.97
C LEU A 496 22.68 4.71 -19.56
N ILE A 497 23.81 4.84 -20.23
CA ILE A 497 24.29 6.10 -20.77
C ILE A 497 24.24 5.99 -22.29
N HIS A 498 23.31 6.71 -22.91
CA HIS A 498 23.09 6.69 -24.34
C HIS A 498 23.71 7.93 -24.99
N ALA A 499 24.59 7.74 -25.97
CA ALA A 499 25.10 8.84 -26.79
C ALA A 499 23.96 9.40 -27.67
N VAL A 500 23.76 10.71 -27.61
CA VAL A 500 22.76 11.39 -28.47
C VAL A 500 23.48 12.01 -29.68
N ASP A 501 24.63 12.63 -29.43
CA ASP A 501 25.57 13.13 -30.44
C ASP A 501 27.00 13.08 -29.86
N SER A 502 27.99 13.66 -30.56
CA SER A 502 29.39 13.66 -30.11
C SER A 502 29.63 14.41 -28.80
N ASN A 503 28.76 15.36 -28.44
CA ASN A 503 28.93 16.28 -27.32
C ASN A 503 27.85 16.13 -26.24
N SER A 504 26.82 15.31 -26.46
CA SER A 504 25.69 15.16 -25.55
C SER A 504 25.29 13.69 -25.34
N CYS A 505 24.80 13.41 -24.14
CA CYS A 505 24.33 12.09 -23.77
C CYS A 505 23.09 12.16 -22.88
N THR A 506 22.38 11.03 -22.81
CA THR A 506 21.29 10.81 -21.87
C THR A 506 21.73 9.78 -20.84
N VAL A 507 21.75 10.17 -19.56
CA VAL A 507 22.02 9.28 -18.43
C VAL A 507 20.69 8.81 -17.87
N SER A 508 20.47 7.50 -17.85
CA SER A 508 19.31 6.86 -17.24
C SER A 508 19.76 6.01 -16.05
N LEU A 509 19.52 6.47 -14.83
CA LEU A 509 19.62 5.64 -13.64
C LEU A 509 18.34 4.80 -13.57
N ARG A 510 18.47 3.48 -13.53
CA ARG A 510 17.35 2.58 -13.24
C ARG A 510 17.66 1.84 -11.96
N LYS A 511 16.66 1.76 -11.09
CA LYS A 511 16.75 1.05 -9.83
C LYS A 511 15.52 0.19 -9.70
N HIS A 512 15.74 -1.12 -9.67
CA HIS A 512 14.76 -2.07 -9.20
C HIS A 512 14.84 -2.05 -7.68
N GLN A 513 13.91 -1.33 -7.09
CA GLN A 513 13.79 -1.22 -5.65
C GLN A 513 12.57 -2.06 -5.29
N GLN A 514 12.77 -3.10 -4.49
CA GLN A 514 11.67 -3.40 -3.58
C GLN A 514 11.50 -2.12 -2.72
N ILE A 515 10.26 -1.65 -2.54
CA ILE A 515 9.91 -0.27 -2.08
C ILE A 515 10.57 0.15 -0.75
N ASN A 516 10.97 -0.85 0.01
CA ASN A 516 11.92 -1.04 1.11
C ASN A 516 12.92 0.04 1.53
N LEU A 517 13.38 0.90 0.62
CA LEU A 517 14.57 1.75 0.83
C LEU A 517 14.24 3.25 0.75
N LEU A 518 12.95 3.61 0.82
CA LEU A 518 12.43 4.99 0.81
C LEU A 518 11.90 5.48 2.16
N LEU A 519 11.97 4.65 3.20
CA LEU A 519 11.67 5.01 4.60
C LEU A 519 12.95 5.38 5.36
#